data_AF-A0A1C5V5X4-F1
#
_entry.id   AF-A0A1C5V5X4-F1
#
_cell.length_a   1.000
_cell.length_b   1.000
_cell.length_c   1.000
_cell.angle_alpha   90.00
_cell.angle_beta   90.00
_cell.angle_gamma   90.00
#
_symmetry.space_group_name_H-M   'P 1'
#
loop_
_entity.id
_entity.type
_entity.pdbx_description
1 polymer ?
#
loop_
_entity_poly.entity_id
_entity_poly.type
_entity_poly.pdbx_seq_one_letter_code
_entity_poly.pdbx_strand_id
1 'polypeptide(L)'
;MLTGNREYNEIYKKYKNLVLKVAYIYSGDNYDAAEDITQDTFLKLYIGFEELKDGNVSAWLYTTAKNSALNFNKKFKREVLSEDDELYKNKEQFGESLETEFIEKEEVLYKKQFHETSYEKSTIN
;
A
#
# COMPACT_ATOMS: atom_id res chain seq x y z
N MET A 1 -19.58 -21.64 -5.97
CA MET A 1 -19.28 -20.19 -6.12
C MET A 1 -18.30 -19.83 -5.02
N LEU A 2 -17.15 -19.24 -5.36
CA LEU A 2 -16.20 -18.73 -4.38
C LEU A 2 -16.91 -17.61 -3.61
N THR A 3 -17.40 -17.91 -2.40
CA THR A 3 -17.84 -16.88 -1.46
C THR A 3 -16.61 -16.07 -1.10
N GLY A 4 -16.30 -15.05 -1.92
CA GLY A 4 -15.19 -14.14 -1.70
C GLY A 4 -15.34 -13.54 -0.30
N ASN A 5 -14.29 -13.70 0.52
CA ASN A 5 -14.26 -13.23 1.89
C ASN A 5 -14.68 -11.74 1.93
N ARG A 6 -15.78 -11.43 2.63
CA ARG A 6 -16.38 -10.09 2.65
C ARG A 6 -15.38 -9.05 3.15
N GLU A 7 -14.59 -9.43 4.15
CA GLU A 7 -13.56 -8.58 4.74
C GLU A 7 -12.44 -8.27 3.73
N TYR A 8 -11.98 -9.28 3.00
CA TYR A 8 -11.01 -9.08 1.92
C TYR A 8 -11.54 -8.09 0.87
N ASN A 9 -12.79 -8.25 0.44
CA ASN A 9 -13.41 -7.36 -0.54
C ASN A 9 -13.51 -5.90 -0.05
N GLU A 10 -13.79 -5.70 1.24
CA GLU A 10 -13.81 -4.39 1.87
C GLU A 10 -12.40 -3.76 1.89
N ILE A 11 -11.38 -4.54 2.25
CA ILE A 11 -9.97 -4.13 2.21
C ILE A 11 -9.53 -3.78 0.79
N TYR A 12 -9.86 -4.62 -0.20
CA TYR A 12 -9.56 -4.38 -1.61
C TYR A 12 -10.18 -3.05 -2.07
N LYS A 13 -11.48 -2.85 -1.84
CA LYS A 13 -12.17 -1.61 -2.22
C LYS A 13 -11.55 -0.38 -1.56
N LYS A 14 -11.14 -0.50 -0.29
CA LYS A 14 -10.55 0.59 0.49
C LYS A 14 -9.16 0.98 -0.02
N TYR A 15 -8.32 0.01 -0.36
CA TYR A 15 -6.88 0.26 -0.61
C TYR A 15 -6.43 0.11 -2.06
N LYS A 16 -7.26 -0.37 -2.99
CA LYS A 16 -6.84 -0.58 -4.39
C LYS A 16 -6.19 0.65 -5.04
N ASN A 17 -6.75 1.84 -4.79
CA ASN A 17 -6.25 3.08 -5.37
C ASN A 17 -4.92 3.51 -4.73
N LEU A 18 -4.75 3.23 -3.43
CA LEU A 18 -3.50 3.49 -2.72
C LEU A 18 -2.39 2.60 -3.30
N VAL A 19 -2.65 1.29 -3.39
CA VAL A 19 -1.69 0.31 -3.90
C VAL A 19 -1.29 0.63 -5.33
N LEU A 20 -2.27 0.91 -6.21
CA LEU A 20 -2.01 1.29 -7.60
C LEU A 20 -1.17 2.57 -7.70
N LYS A 21 -1.50 3.60 -6.91
CA LYS A 21 -0.76 4.86 -6.90
C LYS A 21 0.69 4.65 -6.44
N VAL A 22 0.90 3.89 -5.37
CA VAL A 22 2.25 3.55 -4.87
C VAL A 22 3.02 2.78 -5.94
N ALA A 23 2.42 1.74 -6.51
CA ALA A 23 3.05 0.93 -7.55
C ALA A 23 3.43 1.77 -8.78
N TYR A 24 2.56 2.69 -9.22
CA TYR A 24 2.81 3.58 -10.36
C TYR A 24 4.00 4.50 -10.16
N ILE A 25 4.07 5.16 -9.01
CA ILE A 25 5.16 6.11 -8.70
C ILE A 25 6.50 5.39 -8.65
N TYR A 26 6.58 4.29 -7.91
CA TYR A 26 7.84 3.58 -7.66
C TYR A 26 8.26 2.66 -8.82
N SER A 27 7.35 2.32 -9.74
CA SER A 27 7.68 1.60 -10.98
C SER A 27 8.20 2.54 -12.07
N GLY A 28 8.18 3.85 -11.82
CA GLY A 28 8.67 4.86 -12.75
C GLY A 28 7.62 5.31 -13.76
N ASP A 29 6.36 5.44 -13.36
CA ASP A 29 5.21 5.81 -14.22
C ASP A 29 4.84 4.73 -15.26
N ASN A 30 5.20 3.48 -15.02
CA ASN A 30 4.80 2.37 -15.87
C ASN A 30 3.45 1.83 -15.39
N TYR A 31 2.37 2.19 -16.09
CA TYR A 31 1.01 1.79 -15.73
C TYR A 31 0.80 0.28 -15.77
N ASP A 32 1.26 -0.39 -16.83
CA ASP A 32 1.11 -1.85 -16.99
C ASP A 32 1.80 -2.59 -15.83
N ALA A 33 3.03 -2.19 -15.51
CA ALA A 33 3.75 -2.73 -14.36
C ALA A 33 3.04 -2.43 -13.03
N ALA A 34 2.44 -1.24 -12.89
CA ALA A 34 1.71 -0.86 -11.69
C ALA A 34 0.43 -1.69 -11.49
N GLU A 35 -0.29 -2.00 -12.58
CA GLU A 35 -1.46 -2.86 -12.56
C GLU A 35 -1.07 -4.29 -12.15
N ASP A 36 -0.02 -4.84 -12.75
CA ASP A 36 0.52 -6.17 -12.41
C ASP A 36 0.96 -6.24 -10.94
N ILE A 37 1.74 -5.27 -10.47
CA ILE A 37 2.16 -5.18 -9.07
C ILE A 37 0.96 -5.09 -8.13
N THR A 38 -0.07 -4.34 -8.51
CA THR A 38 -1.30 -4.21 -7.73
C THR A 38 -2.01 -5.55 -7.62
N GLN A 39 -2.20 -6.26 -8.73
CA GLN A 39 -2.81 -7.59 -8.72
C GLN A 39 -2.01 -8.57 -7.86
N ASP A 40 -0.69 -8.64 -8.07
CA ASP A 40 0.20 -9.52 -7.30
C ASP A 40 0.16 -9.22 -5.80
N THR A 41 0.11 -7.94 -5.43
CA THR A 41 0.04 -7.51 -4.02
C THR A 41 -1.25 -7.99 -3.38
N PHE A 42 -2.39 -7.82 -4.06
CA PHE A 42 -3.69 -8.27 -3.55
C PHE A 42 -3.86 -9.79 -3.59
N LEU A 43 -3.19 -10.49 -4.52
CA LEU A 43 -3.13 -11.94 -4.54
C LEU A 43 -2.33 -12.48 -3.34
N LYS A 44 -1.18 -11.89 -3.03
CA LYS A 44 -0.39 -12.23 -1.82
C LYS A 44 -1.19 -11.98 -0.55
N LEU A 45 -1.92 -10.85 -0.46
CA LEU A 45 -2.82 -10.58 0.65
C LEU A 45 -3.90 -11.66 0.76
N TYR A 46 -4.50 -12.07 -0.35
CA TYR A 46 -5.54 -13.10 -0.34
C TYR A 46 -5.01 -14.45 0.18
N ILE A 47 -3.81 -14.83 -0.24
CA ILE A 47 -3.15 -16.08 0.21
C ILE A 47 -2.83 -16.05 1.71
N GLY A 48 -2.31 -14.93 2.21
CA GLY A 48 -1.96 -14.73 3.62
C GLY A 48 -3.05 -14.07 4.47
N PHE A 49 -4.31 -14.06 4.00
CA PHE A 49 -5.32 -13.15 4.53
C PHE A 49 -5.57 -13.34 6.02
N GLU A 50 -5.72 -14.59 6.46
CA GLU A 50 -6.05 -14.92 7.85
C GLU A 50 -4.99 -14.44 8.86
N GLU A 51 -3.72 -14.41 8.46
CA GLU A 51 -2.63 -13.95 9.32
C GLU A 51 -2.47 -12.42 9.28
N LEU A 52 -2.72 -11.82 8.12
CA LEU A 52 -2.48 -10.39 7.89
C LEU A 52 -3.65 -9.51 8.32
N LYS A 53 -4.89 -10.03 8.28
CA LYS A 53 -6.12 -9.27 8.55
C LYS A 53 -6.17 -8.68 9.96
N ASP A 54 -5.54 -9.34 10.93
CA ASP A 54 -5.52 -8.90 12.33
C ASP A 54 -4.35 -7.93 12.62
N GLY A 55 -3.49 -7.68 11.62
CA GLY A 55 -2.37 -6.74 11.69
C GLY A 55 -2.64 -5.41 10.99
N ASN A 56 -1.57 -4.66 10.73
CA ASN A 56 -1.64 -3.41 9.97
C ASN A 56 -1.61 -3.70 8.45
N VAL A 57 -2.78 -4.06 7.91
CA VAL A 57 -2.96 -4.38 6.49
C VAL A 57 -2.55 -3.22 5.58
N SER A 58 -2.84 -1.97 5.99
CA SER A 58 -2.52 -0.78 5.22
C SER A 58 -1.01 -0.58 5.05
N ALA A 59 -0.24 -0.69 6.13
CA ALA A 59 1.22 -0.60 6.10
C ALA A 59 1.84 -1.76 5.31
N TRP A 60 1.28 -2.97 5.44
CA TRP A 60 1.74 -4.13 4.69
C TRP A 60 1.52 -3.96 3.18
N LEU A 61 0.34 -3.47 2.77
CA LEU A 61 0.01 -3.18 1.37
C LEU A 61 0.93 -2.12 0.77
N TYR A 62 1.15 -1.01 1.49
CA TYR A 62 2.06 0.06 1.05
C TYR A 62 3.48 -0.47 0.84
N THR A 63 4.02 -1.16 1.85
CA THR A 63 5.40 -1.68 1.84
C THR A 63 5.60 -2.70 0.72
N THR A 64 4.65 -3.61 0.54
CA THR A 64 4.72 -4.67 -0.47
C THR A 64 4.68 -4.09 -1.89
N ALA A 65 3.79 -3.11 -2.13
CA ALA A 65 3.70 -2.44 -3.42
C ALA A 65 4.96 -1.63 -3.73
N LYS A 66 5.45 -0.82 -2.78
CA LYS A 66 6.69 -0.01 -2.91
C LYS A 66 7.88 -0.90 -3.24
N ASN A 67 8.09 -1.98 -2.47
CA ASN A 67 9.22 -2.89 -2.69
C ASN A 67 9.14 -3.62 -4.03
N SER A 68 7.94 -4.05 -4.43
CA SER A 68 7.74 -4.73 -5.72
C SER A 68 8.04 -3.77 -6.89
N ALA A 69 7.59 -2.53 -6.80
CA ALA A 69 7.81 -1.48 -7.80
C ALA A 69 9.28 -1.06 -7.90
N LEU A 70 9.96 -0.87 -6.76
CA LEU A 70 11.40 -0.60 -6.74
C LEU A 70 12.20 -1.76 -7.37
N ASN A 71 11.80 -3.01 -7.11
CA ASN A 71 12.44 -4.18 -7.71
C ASN A 71 12.21 -4.27 -9.22
N PHE A 72 10.99 -3.97 -9.69
CA PHE A 72 10.70 -3.85 -11.12
C PHE A 72 11.63 -2.83 -11.77
N ASN A 73 11.68 -1.62 -11.21
CA ASN A 73 12.46 -0.52 -11.76
C ASN A 73 13.97 -0.83 -11.76
N LYS A 74 14.51 -1.48 -10.72
CA LYS A 74 15.91 -1.96 -10.70
C LYS A 74 16.22 -2.96 -11.82
N LYS A 75 15.30 -3.89 -12.10
CA LYS A 75 15.46 -4.86 -13.20
C LYS A 75 15.36 -4.17 -14.56
N PHE A 76 14.37 -3.30 -14.72
CA PHE A 76 14.16 -2.52 -15.94
C PHE A 76 15.40 -1.68 -16.27
N LYS A 77 15.98 -0.96 -15.31
CA LYS A 77 17.23 -0.20 -15.49
C LYS A 77 18.43 -1.05 -15.91
N ARG A 78 18.53 -2.29 -15.41
CA ARG A 78 19.62 -3.19 -15.77
C ARG A 78 19.50 -3.68 -17.22
N GLU A 79 18.27 -3.79 -17.71
CA GLU A 79 17.95 -4.25 -19.06
C GLU A 79 17.92 -3.11 -20.08
N VAL A 80 17.57 -1.90 -19.63
CA VAL A 80 17.44 -0.67 -20.41
C VAL A 80 18.50 0.32 -19.91
N LEU A 81 19.72 0.23 -20.44
CA LEU A 81 20.78 1.21 -20.18
C LEU A 81 20.37 2.57 -20.77
N SER A 82 19.83 3.50 -19.96
CA SER A 82 19.75 4.91 -20.33
C SER A 82 19.62 5.83 -19.11
N GLU A 83 20.35 6.94 -19.20
CA GLU A 83 20.55 8.02 -18.23
C GLU A 83 19.27 8.82 -18.00
N ASP A 84 18.71 8.83 -16.79
CA ASP A 84 17.62 9.74 -16.40
C ASP A 84 17.57 9.92 -14.86
N ASP A 85 18.69 10.29 -14.24
CA ASP A 85 18.80 10.40 -12.76
C ASP A 85 17.93 11.51 -12.14
N GLU A 86 17.60 12.58 -12.87
CA GLU A 86 16.78 13.69 -12.34
C GLU A 86 15.29 13.35 -12.21
N LEU A 87 14.75 12.52 -13.12
CA LEU A 87 13.36 12.07 -13.06
C LEU A 87 13.12 11.21 -11.81
N TYR A 88 14.13 10.43 -11.40
CA TYR A 88 14.04 9.56 -10.22
C TYR A 88 14.07 10.32 -8.90
N LYS A 89 14.89 11.38 -8.78
CA LYS A 89 14.93 12.19 -7.55
C LYS A 89 13.58 12.84 -7.24
N ASN A 90 12.89 13.34 -8.28
CA ASN A 90 11.55 13.91 -8.12
C ASN A 90 10.51 12.85 -7.71
N LYS A 91 10.62 11.63 -8.23
CA LYS A 91 9.73 10.51 -7.88
C LYS A 91 9.97 10.00 -6.46
N GLU A 92 11.22 9.94 -6.01
CA GLU A 92 11.55 9.62 -4.62
C GLU A 92 10.95 10.67 -3.67
N GLN A 93 11.12 11.96 -3.97
CA GLN A 93 10.53 13.05 -3.17
C GLN A 93 8.99 12.97 -3.12
N PHE A 94 8.34 12.67 -4.25
CA PHE A 94 6.89 12.48 -4.30
C PHE A 94 6.44 11.24 -3.52
N GLY A 95 7.20 10.15 -3.60
CA GLY A 95 6.96 8.93 -2.83
C GLY A 95 7.11 9.13 -1.32
N GLU A 96 8.15 9.85 -0.88
CA GLU A 96 8.37 10.22 0.52
C GLU A 96 7.24 11.10 1.07
N SER A 97 6.76 12.06 0.27
CA SER A 97 5.59 12.87 0.64
C SER A 97 4.34 12.01 0.85
N LEU A 98 4.12 10.99 0.03
CA LEU A 98 2.99 10.07 0.19
C LEU A 98 3.15 9.12 1.37
N GLU A 99 4.38 8.70 1.67
CA GLU A 99 4.70 7.93 2.87
C GLU A 99 4.36 8.72 4.12
N THR A 100 4.73 10.00 4.14
CA THR A 100 4.45 10.92 5.24
C THR A 100 2.94 11.12 5.38
N GLU A 101 2.23 11.41 4.29
CA GLU A 101 0.76 11.53 4.30
C GLU A 101 0.07 10.25 4.81
N PHE A 102 0.60 9.08 4.41
CA PHE A 102 0.08 7.78 4.85
C PHE A 102 0.29 7.57 6.35
N ILE A 103 1.50 7.85 6.86
CA ILE A 103 1.85 7.75 8.28
C ILE A 103 0.96 8.68 9.12
N GLU A 104 0.79 9.93 8.68
CA GLU A 104 -0.08 10.90 9.36
C GLU A 104 -1.53 10.42 9.42
N LYS A 105 -2.06 9.87 8.32
CA LYS A 105 -3.42 9.30 8.28
C LYS A 105 -3.57 8.12 9.22
N GLU A 106 -2.58 7.23 9.29
CA GLU A 106 -2.59 6.11 10.23
C GLU A 106 -2.55 6.60 11.68
N GLU A 107 -1.69 7.55 12.02
CA GLU A 107 -1.63 8.12 13.37
C GLU A 107 -2.99 8.70 13.81
N VAL A 108 -3.66 9.43 12.92
CA VAL A 108 -4.98 10.01 13.21
C VAL A 108 -6.02 8.91 13.46
N LEU A 109 -5.99 7.83 12.69
CA LEU A 109 -6.87 6.68 12.88
C LEU A 109 -6.61 6.00 14.23
N TYR A 110 -5.36 5.75 14.57
CA TYR A 110 -4.98 5.20 15.87
C TYR A 110 -5.51 6.08 17.01
N LYS A 111 -5.25 7.39 16.97
CA LYS A 111 -5.72 8.35 18.00
C LYS A 111 -7.25 8.33 18.17
N LYS A 112 -8.02 8.25 17.07
CA LYS A 112 -9.49 8.17 17.12
C LYS A 112 -9.98 6.89 17.80
N GLN A 113 -9.39 5.75 17.45
CA GLN A 113 -9.78 4.45 18.00
C GLN A 113 -9.52 4.36 19.52
N PHE A 114 -8.40 4.94 19.99
CA PHE A 114 -8.12 5.04 21.43
C PHE A 114 -9.09 5.96 22.18
N HIS A 115 -9.52 7.07 21.57
CA HIS A 115 -10.51 7.96 22.17
C HIS A 115 -11.88 7.26 22.30
N GLU A 116 -12.40 6.66 21.23
CA GLU A 116 -13.70 5.93 21.26
C GLU A 116 -13.70 4.81 22.30
N THR A 117 -12.62 4.02 22.36
CA THR A 117 -12.48 2.93 23.34
C THR A 117 -12.45 3.44 24.80
N SER A 118 -11.94 4.66 25.02
CA SER A 118 -11.88 5.27 26.35
C SER A 118 -13.24 5.81 26.80
N TYR A 119 -14.06 6.32 25.89
CA TYR A 119 -15.43 6.79 26.18
C TYR A 119 -16.42 5.63 26.44
N GLU A 120 -16.31 4.52 25.71
CA GLU A 120 -17.16 3.34 25.96
C GLU A 120 -16.88 2.71 27.32
N LYS A 121 -15.61 2.66 27.76
CA LYS A 121 -15.26 2.14 29.09
C LYS A 121 -15.71 3.01 30.26
N SER A 122 -15.88 4.32 30.07
CA SER A 122 -16.38 5.21 31.13
C SER A 122 -17.91 5.22 31.27
N THR A 123 -18.63 4.72 30.26
CA THR A 123 -20.12 4.76 30.21
C THR A 123 -20.77 3.48 30.76
N ILE A 124 -19.97 2.44 31.02
CA ILE A 124 -20.43 1.12 31.52
C ILE A 124 -20.24 0.96 33.05
N ASN A 125 -19.69 1.96 33.76
CA ASN A 125 -19.62 2.01 35.23
C ASN A 125 -20.66 2.98 35.81
#